data_AF-A0AAE3HCR4-F1
#
_entry.id   AF-A0AAE3HCR4-F1
#
_cell.length_a   1.000
_cell.length_b   1.000
_cell.length_c   1.000
_cell.angle_alpha   90.00
_cell.angle_beta   90.00
_cell.angle_gamma   90.00
#
_symmetry.space_group_name_H-M   'P 1'
#
loop_
_entity.id
_entity.type
_entity.pdbx_description
1 polymer ?
#
loop_
_entity_poly.entity_id
_entity_poly.type
_entity_poly.pdbx_seq_one_letter_code
_entity_poly.pdbx_strand_id
1 'polypeptide(L)'
;MTLEMQQLEEENNCIFIEAYGLQDELTPEVPLSEITLTCNPYYRYNGDRNEEELEALLLTDTIKEFISYAAGCMFGRYSLDKPGLVLANQGDKIGDYLEQVPEPSFMPDADNIIPILEDEYFEDDIIGRFKEFLKVTFGEDTLSENLDFIAEALGGNGKKSSEAVIRDYFLKSFYKDHLKMYKKRPIYWLFSSGKGRAFNALVYMHRYNKETLALMRTDYLLELEGKLDAKREMIKSDIGKDAQEKARLGKMIEELMAYDEVLKNKADEYIEIDLDDGVVVNYARFEGLVEKI
;
A
#
# COMPACT_ATOMS: atom_id res chain seq x y z
N MET A 1 -23.81 2.45 12.21
CA MET A 1 -23.51 1.04 11.91
C MET A 1 -23.34 0.21 13.17
N THR A 2 -22.38 0.46 14.07
CA THR A 2 -22.23 -0.37 15.29
C THR A 2 -23.46 -0.35 16.21
N LEU A 3 -23.95 0.84 16.58
CA LEU A 3 -25.14 0.98 17.43
C LEU A 3 -26.41 0.41 16.78
N GLU A 4 -26.52 0.55 15.45
CA GLU A 4 -27.63 0.00 14.67
C GLU A 4 -27.58 -1.54 14.65
N MET A 5 -26.39 -2.13 14.45
CA MET A 5 -26.21 -3.58 14.52
C MET A 5 -26.50 -4.11 15.92
N GLN A 6 -26.07 -3.40 16.96
CA GLN A 6 -26.40 -3.74 18.35
C GLN A 6 -27.92 -3.79 18.56
N GLN A 7 -28.65 -2.77 18.13
CA GLN A 7 -30.11 -2.74 18.24
C GLN A 7 -30.77 -3.92 17.51
N LEU A 8 -30.28 -4.27 16.32
CA LEU A 8 -30.79 -5.42 15.56
C LEU A 8 -30.50 -6.75 16.27
N GLU A 9 -29.32 -6.91 16.89
CA GLU A 9 -28.99 -8.10 17.67
C GLU A 9 -29.83 -8.19 18.96
N GLU A 10 -30.04 -7.06 19.65
CA GLU A 10 -30.91 -6.98 20.84
C GLU A 10 -32.37 -7.27 20.50
N GLU A 11 -32.88 -6.77 19.36
CA GLU A 11 -34.23 -7.07 18.89
C GLU A 11 -34.40 -8.56 18.57
N ASN A 12 -33.40 -9.17 17.91
CA ASN A 12 -33.39 -10.62 17.70
C ASN A 12 -33.43 -11.38 19.03
N ASN A 13 -32.61 -10.99 20.00
CA ASN A 13 -32.59 -11.62 21.32
C ASN A 13 -33.94 -11.48 22.02
N CYS A 14 -34.57 -10.31 22.00
CA CYS A 14 -35.92 -10.10 22.53
C CYS A 14 -36.92 -11.11 21.93
N ILE A 15 -36.95 -11.22 20.60
CA ILE A 15 -37.87 -12.14 19.89
C ILE A 15 -37.63 -13.59 20.34
N PHE A 16 -36.38 -14.03 20.46
CA PHE A 16 -36.07 -15.39 20.89
C PHE A 16 -36.40 -15.64 22.36
N ILE A 17 -36.04 -14.71 23.25
CA ILE A 17 -36.33 -14.80 24.69
C ILE A 17 -37.84 -14.91 24.93
N GLU A 18 -38.64 -14.12 24.22
CA GLU A 18 -40.10 -14.17 24.28
C GLU A 18 -40.66 -15.49 23.75
N ALA A 19 -40.17 -15.96 22.60
CA ALA A 19 -40.64 -17.19 21.98
C ALA A 19 -40.40 -18.45 22.85
N TYR A 20 -39.32 -18.46 23.63
CA TYR A 20 -38.94 -19.59 24.48
C TYR A 20 -39.31 -19.41 25.96
N GLY A 21 -39.84 -18.26 26.37
CA GLY A 21 -40.21 -18.01 27.77
C GLY A 21 -39.01 -17.89 28.72
N LEU A 22 -37.89 -17.34 28.24
CA LEU A 22 -36.60 -17.28 28.96
C LEU A 22 -36.35 -15.94 29.67
N GLN A 23 -37.39 -15.12 29.90
CA GLN A 23 -37.25 -13.75 30.43
C GLN A 23 -36.58 -13.69 31.81
N ASP A 24 -36.70 -14.76 32.61
CA ASP A 24 -36.10 -14.84 33.94
C ASP A 24 -34.64 -15.36 33.90
N GLU A 25 -34.17 -15.87 32.76
CA GLU A 25 -32.86 -16.50 32.60
C GLU A 25 -31.89 -15.67 31.75
N LEU A 26 -32.41 -14.95 30.75
CA LEU A 26 -31.62 -14.21 29.76
C LEU A 26 -32.10 -12.77 29.63
N THR A 27 -31.16 -11.89 29.28
CA THR A 27 -31.46 -10.50 28.95
C THR A 27 -31.09 -10.24 27.48
N PRO A 28 -31.81 -9.34 26.78
CA PRO A 28 -31.60 -9.14 25.36
C PRO A 28 -30.35 -8.31 25.02
N GLU A 29 -29.82 -7.54 25.97
CA GLU A 29 -28.74 -6.58 25.76
C GLU A 29 -27.45 -7.24 25.27
N VAL A 30 -26.82 -6.63 24.27
CA VAL A 30 -25.56 -7.13 23.69
C VAL A 30 -24.45 -6.12 23.96
N PRO A 31 -23.35 -6.50 24.63
CA PRO A 31 -22.22 -5.61 24.82
C PRO A 31 -21.61 -5.17 23.50
N LEU A 32 -21.16 -3.90 23.40
CA LEU A 32 -20.46 -3.41 22.21
C LEU A 32 -19.21 -4.22 21.86
N SER A 33 -18.55 -4.85 22.83
CA SER A 33 -17.41 -5.74 22.60
C SER A 33 -17.77 -7.04 21.88
N GLU A 34 -19.05 -7.39 21.75
CA GLU A 34 -19.52 -8.60 21.08
C GLU A 34 -20.01 -8.34 19.66
N ILE A 35 -20.22 -7.07 19.28
CA ILE A 35 -20.64 -6.70 17.92
C ILE A 35 -19.46 -6.85 16.95
N THR A 36 -19.47 -7.92 16.16
CA THR A 36 -18.31 -8.39 15.37
C THR A 36 -17.97 -7.59 14.09
N LEU A 37 -18.42 -6.34 14.00
CA LEU A 37 -18.12 -5.46 12.86
C LEU A 37 -16.65 -5.01 12.85
N THR A 38 -16.03 -4.96 11.67
CA THR A 38 -14.63 -4.51 11.52
C THR A 38 -14.42 -3.02 11.81
N CYS A 39 -15.49 -2.22 11.71
CA CYS A 39 -15.49 -0.81 12.09
C CYS A 39 -15.77 -0.58 13.58
N ASN A 40 -16.08 -1.64 14.33
CA ASN A 40 -16.37 -1.52 15.75
C ASN A 40 -15.06 -1.57 16.56
N PRO A 41 -14.63 -0.46 17.16
CA PRO A 41 -13.35 -0.43 17.85
C PRO A 41 -13.36 -1.27 19.14
N TYR A 42 -14.51 -1.40 19.80
CA TYR A 42 -14.67 -2.20 21.02
C TYR A 42 -14.42 -3.69 20.78
N TYR A 43 -14.84 -4.20 19.61
CA TYR A 43 -14.56 -5.58 19.19
C TYR A 43 -13.16 -5.74 18.58
N ARG A 44 -12.75 -4.79 17.73
CA ARG A 44 -11.50 -4.90 16.96
C ARG A 44 -10.25 -4.86 17.83
N TYR A 45 -10.24 -4.05 18.88
CA TYR A 45 -9.03 -3.73 19.63
C TYR A 45 -8.92 -4.37 21.02
N ASN A 46 -9.95 -5.11 21.47
CA ASN A 46 -10.02 -5.91 22.71
C ASN A 46 -9.12 -5.44 23.87
N GLY A 47 -9.73 -4.93 24.93
CA GLY A 47 -9.04 -4.62 26.19
C GLY A 47 -9.64 -3.43 26.93
N ASP A 48 -9.10 -3.14 28.12
CA ASP A 48 -9.51 -2.00 28.97
C ASP A 48 -8.93 -0.67 28.44
N ARG A 49 -9.23 -0.34 27.18
CA ARG A 49 -8.90 0.96 26.58
C ARG A 49 -10.05 1.92 26.74
N ASN A 50 -9.74 3.19 26.93
CA ASN A 50 -10.79 4.20 26.93
C ASN A 50 -11.26 4.51 25.50
N GLU A 51 -12.37 5.23 25.38
CA GLU A 51 -13.00 5.57 24.09
C GLU A 51 -12.08 6.41 23.19
N GLU A 52 -11.32 7.35 23.75
CA GLU A 52 -10.39 8.18 22.97
C GLU A 52 -9.24 7.35 22.35
N GLU A 53 -8.69 6.40 23.11
CA GLU A 53 -7.67 5.47 22.62
C GLU A 53 -8.21 4.56 21.53
N LEU A 54 -9.44 4.08 21.68
CA LEU A 54 -10.13 3.24 20.70
C LEU A 54 -10.40 3.98 19.40
N GLU A 55 -10.88 5.22 19.47
CA GLU A 55 -11.11 6.08 18.31
C GLU A 55 -9.80 6.44 17.59
N ALA A 56 -8.74 6.77 18.33
CA ALA A 56 -7.44 7.07 17.72
C ALA A 56 -6.86 5.87 16.94
N LEU A 57 -7.02 4.66 17.47
CA LEU A 57 -6.61 3.44 16.80
C LEU A 57 -7.46 3.14 15.57
N LEU A 58 -8.78 3.30 15.69
CA LEU A 58 -9.71 3.10 14.58
C LEU A 58 -9.42 4.07 13.44
N LEU A 59 -9.21 5.35 13.75
CA LEU A 59 -8.82 6.37 12.78
C LEU A 59 -7.54 5.96 12.05
N THR A 60 -6.50 5.61 12.80
CA THR A 60 -5.19 5.22 12.25
C THR A 60 -5.34 4.03 11.29
N ASP A 61 -6.03 2.98 11.69
CA ASP A 61 -6.24 1.80 10.86
C ASP A 61 -7.14 2.06 9.66
N THR A 62 -8.18 2.88 9.82
CA THR A 62 -9.06 3.29 8.72
C THR A 62 -8.27 4.04 7.66
N ILE A 63 -7.34 4.91 8.06
CA ILE A 63 -6.47 5.64 7.13
C ILE A 63 -5.50 4.69 6.41
N LYS A 64 -4.97 3.68 7.09
CA LYS A 64 -4.14 2.65 6.45
C LYS A 64 -4.94 1.81 5.45
N GLU A 65 -6.17 1.46 5.78
CA GLU A 65 -7.09 0.74 4.89
C GLU A 65 -7.44 1.61 3.66
N PHE A 66 -7.69 2.90 3.85
CA PHE A 66 -7.88 3.87 2.77
C PHE A 66 -6.65 3.97 1.86
N ILE A 67 -5.43 4.04 2.42
CA ILE A 67 -4.19 4.03 1.63
C ILE A 67 -4.04 2.70 0.86
N SER A 68 -4.40 1.56 1.47
CA SER A 68 -4.39 0.25 0.80
C SER A 68 -5.40 0.19 -0.36
N TYR A 69 -6.58 0.80 -0.19
CA TYR A 69 -7.57 0.96 -1.25
C TYR A 69 -7.07 1.86 -2.38
N ALA A 70 -6.45 3.00 -2.04
CA ALA A 70 -5.82 3.89 -3.01
C ALA A 70 -4.75 3.16 -3.83
N ALA A 71 -3.86 2.40 -3.18
CA ALA A 71 -2.89 1.54 -3.87
C ALA A 71 -3.58 0.50 -4.79
N GLY A 72 -4.71 -0.06 -4.37
CA GLY A 72 -5.53 -0.92 -5.24
C GLY A 72 -6.12 -0.21 -6.45
N CYS A 73 -6.50 1.05 -6.34
CA CYS A 73 -6.91 1.87 -7.48
C CYS A 73 -5.71 2.18 -8.39
N MET A 74 -4.53 2.47 -7.82
CA MET A 74 -3.31 2.66 -8.59
C MET A 74 -2.93 1.43 -9.40
N PHE A 75 -3.15 0.23 -8.88
CA PHE A 75 -2.91 -1.01 -9.64
C PHE A 75 -4.08 -1.42 -10.53
N GLY A 76 -5.22 -0.74 -10.47
CA GLY A 76 -6.42 -1.08 -11.25
C GLY A 76 -7.21 -2.27 -10.70
N ARG A 77 -6.86 -2.76 -9.51
CA ARG A 77 -7.65 -3.77 -8.79
C ARG A 77 -9.04 -3.26 -8.47
N TYR A 78 -9.14 -1.98 -8.16
CA TYR A 78 -10.38 -1.26 -7.91
C TYR A 78 -10.51 -0.05 -8.84
N SER A 79 -11.72 0.49 -8.91
CA SER A 79 -12.01 1.78 -9.55
C SER A 79 -12.87 2.62 -8.61
N LEU A 80 -12.78 3.94 -8.75
CA LEU A 80 -13.71 4.89 -8.11
C LEU A 80 -15.08 4.87 -8.81
N ASP A 81 -15.10 4.50 -10.09
CA ASP A 81 -16.26 4.62 -10.97
C ASP A 81 -17.06 3.30 -11.08
N LYS A 82 -16.56 2.22 -10.46
CA LYS A 82 -17.19 0.90 -10.49
C LYS A 82 -17.01 0.17 -9.15
N PRO A 83 -18.09 -0.34 -8.54
CA PRO A 83 -17.97 -1.16 -7.33
C PRO A 83 -17.37 -2.54 -7.63
N GLY A 84 -16.64 -3.09 -6.66
CA GLY A 84 -16.05 -4.42 -6.72
C GLY A 84 -14.68 -4.47 -7.39
N LEU A 85 -14.22 -5.68 -7.71
CA LEU A 85 -12.93 -5.90 -8.37
C LEU A 85 -13.01 -5.55 -9.87
N VAL A 86 -11.90 -5.06 -10.42
CA VAL A 86 -11.75 -4.78 -11.86
C VAL A 86 -10.65 -5.66 -12.46
N LEU A 87 -9.38 -5.43 -12.09
CA LEU A 87 -8.28 -6.32 -12.45
C LEU A 87 -7.96 -7.26 -11.30
N ALA A 88 -8.27 -8.54 -11.47
CA ALA A 88 -8.10 -9.56 -10.43
C ALA A 88 -7.88 -10.98 -11.00
N ASN A 89 -7.65 -11.12 -12.31
CA ASN A 89 -7.30 -12.37 -12.96
C ASN A 89 -5.86 -12.33 -13.49
N GLN A 90 -5.32 -13.50 -13.79
CA GLN A 90 -3.95 -13.63 -14.30
C GLN A 90 -3.81 -12.99 -15.67
N GLY A 91 -2.83 -12.08 -15.79
CA GLY A 91 -2.49 -11.47 -17.06
C GLY A 91 -3.43 -10.35 -17.49
N ASP A 92 -4.30 -9.90 -16.57
CA ASP A 92 -5.14 -8.71 -16.73
C ASP A 92 -4.28 -7.49 -17.10
N LYS A 93 -4.73 -6.72 -18.09
CA LYS A 93 -4.06 -5.54 -18.62
C LYS A 93 -4.94 -4.31 -18.48
N ILE A 94 -4.35 -3.15 -18.77
CA ILE A 94 -5.10 -1.88 -18.83
C ILE A 94 -6.25 -1.94 -19.85
N GLY A 95 -6.11 -2.69 -20.94
CA GLY A 95 -7.21 -2.92 -21.88
C GLY A 95 -8.44 -3.53 -21.20
N ASP A 96 -8.24 -4.59 -20.41
CA ASP A 96 -9.32 -5.28 -19.68
C ASP A 96 -9.94 -4.38 -18.59
N TYR A 97 -9.17 -3.44 -18.04
CA TYR A 97 -9.69 -2.41 -17.13
C TYR A 97 -10.63 -1.46 -17.86
N LEU A 98 -10.20 -0.95 -19.03
CA LEU A 98 -10.97 0.02 -19.82
C LEU A 98 -12.22 -0.59 -20.46
N GLU A 99 -12.26 -1.89 -20.72
CA GLU A 99 -13.49 -2.57 -21.12
C GLU A 99 -14.57 -2.52 -20.03
N GLN A 100 -14.16 -2.51 -18.76
CA GLN A 100 -15.08 -2.47 -17.61
C GLN A 100 -15.34 -1.04 -17.12
N VAL A 101 -14.36 -0.14 -17.27
CA VAL A 101 -14.42 1.27 -16.87
C VAL A 101 -13.90 2.14 -18.03
N PRO A 102 -14.74 2.45 -19.04
CA PRO A 102 -14.29 3.10 -20.27
C PRO A 102 -13.78 4.53 -20.09
N GLU A 103 -14.32 5.26 -19.11
CA GLU A 103 -13.95 6.65 -18.79
C GLU A 103 -13.62 6.75 -17.29
N PRO A 104 -12.47 6.20 -16.86
CA PRO A 104 -12.13 6.19 -15.44
C PRO A 104 -11.70 7.57 -14.97
N SER A 105 -12.20 7.97 -13.80
CA SER A 105 -11.81 9.21 -13.11
C SER A 105 -10.34 9.15 -12.66
N PHE A 106 -9.82 7.96 -12.37
CA PHE A 106 -8.43 7.74 -11.98
C PHE A 106 -7.85 6.54 -12.73
N MET A 107 -6.85 6.80 -13.59
CA MET A 107 -6.22 5.76 -14.39
C MET A 107 -5.25 4.90 -13.56
N PRO A 108 -5.34 3.56 -13.67
CA PRO A 108 -4.31 2.68 -13.13
C PRO A 108 -2.94 2.94 -13.74
N ASP A 109 -1.92 2.56 -13.01
CA ASP A 109 -0.54 2.57 -13.43
C ASP A 109 -0.33 1.72 -14.69
N ALA A 110 0.35 2.27 -15.69
CA ALA A 110 0.35 1.72 -17.03
C ALA A 110 1.09 0.38 -17.10
N ASP A 111 2.26 0.30 -16.48
CA ASP A 111 3.16 -0.85 -16.58
C ASP A 111 3.21 -1.73 -15.33
N ASN A 112 2.44 -1.36 -14.30
CA ASN A 112 2.28 -2.11 -13.05
C ASN A 112 3.50 -2.01 -12.12
N ILE A 113 4.36 -0.99 -12.27
CA ILE A 113 5.56 -0.77 -11.47
C ILE A 113 5.46 0.61 -10.81
N ILE A 114 5.15 0.64 -9.52
CA ILE A 114 5.05 1.91 -8.79
C ILE A 114 6.27 2.10 -7.89
N PRO A 115 7.18 3.05 -8.19
CA PRO A 115 8.36 3.29 -7.38
C PRO A 115 8.00 3.90 -6.02
N ILE A 116 8.72 3.44 -4.98
CA ILE A 116 8.62 3.94 -3.60
C ILE A 116 10.00 4.36 -3.14
N LEU A 117 10.39 5.60 -3.45
CA LEU A 117 11.74 6.09 -3.20
C LEU A 117 11.78 7.16 -2.11
N GLU A 118 12.98 7.48 -1.61
CA GLU A 118 13.18 8.53 -0.59
C GLU A 118 12.92 9.93 -1.16
N ASP A 119 13.28 10.15 -2.42
CA ASP A 119 13.03 11.38 -3.17
C ASP A 119 12.20 11.05 -4.42
N GLU A 120 11.50 12.04 -4.96
CA GLU A 120 10.72 11.92 -6.19
C GLU A 120 11.65 11.95 -7.41
N TYR A 121 11.81 10.80 -8.06
CA TYR A 121 12.60 10.66 -9.30
C TYR A 121 11.75 10.35 -10.53
N PHE A 122 10.50 9.92 -10.35
CA PHE A 122 9.61 9.45 -11.41
C PHE A 122 8.23 10.12 -11.29
N GLU A 123 7.57 10.34 -12.43
CA GLU A 123 6.24 10.97 -12.47
C GLU A 123 5.15 10.09 -11.83
N ASP A 124 5.33 8.77 -11.91
CA ASP A 124 4.46 7.74 -11.35
C ASP A 124 4.87 7.28 -9.93
N ASP A 125 5.71 8.05 -9.23
CA ASP A 125 6.02 7.84 -7.81
C ASP A 125 4.75 7.70 -6.96
N ILE A 126 4.80 6.79 -6.00
CA ILE A 126 3.68 6.47 -5.11
C ILE A 126 3.01 7.69 -4.46
N ILE A 127 3.76 8.74 -4.10
CA ILE A 127 3.26 9.98 -3.53
C ILE A 127 2.57 10.84 -4.58
N GLY A 128 3.15 10.95 -5.78
CA GLY A 128 2.52 11.63 -6.91
C GLY A 128 1.17 11.00 -7.23
N ARG A 129 1.14 9.67 -7.37
CA ARG A 129 -0.09 8.89 -7.59
C ARG A 129 -1.09 9.02 -6.46
N PHE A 130 -0.65 9.03 -5.20
CA PHE A 130 -1.54 9.21 -4.04
C PHE A 130 -2.15 10.60 -4.00
N LYS A 131 -1.38 11.65 -4.32
CA LYS A 131 -1.91 13.01 -4.43
C LYS A 131 -2.94 13.12 -5.53
N GLU A 132 -2.68 12.54 -6.70
CA GLU A 132 -3.64 12.52 -7.80
C GLU A 132 -4.94 11.80 -7.40
N PHE A 133 -4.82 10.65 -6.73
CA PHE A 133 -5.97 9.94 -6.17
C PHE A 133 -6.79 10.80 -5.21
N LEU A 134 -6.13 11.57 -4.33
CA LEU A 134 -6.81 12.49 -3.41
C LEU A 134 -7.49 13.65 -4.14
N LYS A 135 -6.86 14.21 -5.19
CA LYS A 135 -7.47 15.27 -6.01
C LYS A 135 -8.72 14.78 -6.70
N VAL A 136 -8.71 13.56 -7.23
CA VAL A 136 -9.88 12.97 -7.89
C VAL A 136 -11.00 12.65 -6.90
N THR A 137 -10.66 12.14 -5.70
CA THR A 137 -11.68 11.72 -4.71
C THR A 137 -12.28 12.86 -3.91
N PHE A 138 -11.49 13.88 -3.55
CA PHE A 138 -11.90 14.94 -2.63
C PHE A 138 -11.76 16.36 -3.21
N GLY A 139 -11.28 16.48 -4.45
CA GLY A 139 -11.04 17.76 -5.11
C GLY A 139 -9.64 18.33 -4.84
N GLU A 140 -9.12 19.11 -5.79
CA GLU A 140 -7.79 19.71 -5.69
C GLU A 140 -7.68 20.74 -4.55
N ASP A 141 -8.76 21.47 -4.28
CA ASP A 141 -8.80 22.52 -3.25
C ASP A 141 -8.59 21.97 -1.83
N THR A 142 -8.92 20.70 -1.58
CA THR A 142 -8.79 20.07 -0.25
C THR A 142 -7.50 19.26 -0.08
N LEU A 143 -6.64 19.19 -1.11
CA LEU A 143 -5.46 18.32 -1.12
C LEU A 143 -4.54 18.57 0.08
N SER A 144 -4.28 19.83 0.42
CA SER A 144 -3.41 20.15 1.56
C SER A 144 -4.00 19.65 2.88
N GLU A 145 -5.28 19.91 3.11
CA GLU A 145 -5.99 19.50 4.33
C GLU A 145 -6.04 17.97 4.44
N ASN A 146 -6.29 17.28 3.33
CA ASN A 146 -6.30 15.81 3.30
C ASN A 146 -4.93 15.23 3.62
N LEU A 147 -3.85 15.78 3.06
CA LEU A 147 -2.48 15.33 3.36
C LEU A 147 -2.14 15.54 4.83
N ASP A 148 -2.50 16.68 5.40
CA ASP A 148 -2.25 17.00 6.82
C ASP A 148 -3.01 16.03 7.73
N PHE A 149 -4.30 15.80 7.46
CA PHE A 149 -5.13 14.86 8.21
C PHE A 149 -4.58 13.43 8.15
N ILE A 150 -4.21 12.96 6.96
CA ILE A 150 -3.64 11.62 6.78
C ILE A 150 -2.29 11.50 7.50
N ALA A 151 -1.43 12.51 7.40
CA ALA A 151 -0.14 12.52 8.08
C ALA A 151 -0.27 12.50 9.61
N GLU A 152 -1.22 13.25 10.17
CA GLU A 152 -1.53 13.24 11.60
C GLU A 152 -2.03 11.86 12.04
N ALA A 153 -2.97 11.26 11.32
CA ALA A 153 -3.48 9.92 11.60
C ALA A 153 -2.39 8.82 11.50
N LEU A 154 -1.35 9.03 10.70
CA LEU A 154 -0.18 8.15 10.63
C LEU A 154 0.83 8.36 11.77
N GLY A 155 0.53 9.23 12.74
CA GLY A 155 1.39 9.55 13.88
C GLY A 155 2.41 10.66 13.61
N GLY A 156 2.16 11.49 12.60
CA GLY A 156 2.92 12.71 12.35
C GLY A 156 2.89 13.63 13.57
N ASN A 157 4.03 14.25 13.88
CA ASN A 157 4.19 15.11 15.07
C ASN A 157 4.64 16.54 14.71
N GLY A 158 4.37 16.98 13.48
CA GLY A 158 4.72 18.31 12.98
C GLY A 158 6.20 18.54 12.69
N LYS A 159 7.09 17.56 12.90
CA LYS A 159 8.54 17.69 12.62
C LYS A 159 8.90 17.52 11.14
N LYS A 160 8.01 16.91 10.36
CA LYS A 160 8.17 16.64 8.93
C LYS A 160 6.94 17.19 8.20
N SER A 161 7.09 17.49 6.91
CA SER A 161 5.93 17.77 6.06
C SER A 161 5.03 16.54 5.97
N SER A 162 3.75 16.77 5.70
CA SER A 162 2.74 15.73 5.58
C SER A 162 3.09 14.70 4.49
N GLU A 163 3.57 15.18 3.34
CA GLU A 163 4.10 14.30 2.29
C GLU A 163 5.26 13.42 2.76
N ALA A 164 6.18 13.97 3.57
CA ALA A 164 7.31 13.19 4.08
C ALA A 164 6.88 12.14 5.12
N VAL A 165 5.83 12.41 5.91
CA VAL A 165 5.22 11.42 6.82
C VAL A 165 4.57 10.29 6.03
N ILE A 166 3.80 10.62 4.99
CA ILE A 166 3.13 9.64 4.12
C ILE A 166 4.16 8.82 3.33
N ARG A 167 5.22 9.45 2.81
CA ARG A 167 6.34 8.76 2.16
C ARG A 167 7.05 7.81 3.10
N ASP A 168 7.32 8.23 4.34
CA ASP A 168 7.87 7.35 5.37
C ASP A 168 6.96 6.15 5.64
N TYR A 169 5.64 6.34 5.66
CA TYR A 169 4.69 5.24 5.80
C TYR A 169 4.80 4.23 4.66
N PHE A 170 4.77 4.67 3.40
CA PHE A 170 4.94 3.79 2.24
C PHE A 170 6.28 3.04 2.26
N LEU A 171 7.38 3.73 2.57
CA LEU A 171 8.71 3.13 2.64
C LEU A 171 8.85 2.10 3.77
N LYS A 172 8.31 2.36 4.96
CA LYS A 172 8.69 1.64 6.20
C LYS A 172 7.61 0.73 6.78
N SER A 173 6.35 1.05 6.53
CA SER A 173 5.22 0.49 7.26
C SER A 173 4.16 -0.15 6.36
N PHE A 174 3.86 0.47 5.21
CA PHE A 174 2.83 -0.01 4.28
C PHE A 174 2.97 -1.49 3.96
N TYR A 175 4.16 -1.95 3.56
CA TYR A 175 4.36 -3.36 3.21
C TYR A 175 4.17 -4.30 4.41
N LYS A 176 4.51 -3.88 5.62
CA LYS A 176 4.29 -4.69 6.84
C LYS A 176 2.80 -4.84 7.14
N ASP A 177 2.06 -3.74 7.03
CA ASP A 177 0.60 -3.74 7.20
C ASP A 177 -0.06 -4.61 6.12
N HIS A 178 0.41 -4.50 4.88
CA HIS A 178 -0.03 -5.34 3.76
C HIS A 178 0.25 -6.83 4.00
N LEU A 179 1.46 -7.21 4.46
CA LEU A 179 1.76 -8.60 4.83
C LEU A 179 0.84 -9.12 5.94
N LYS A 180 0.51 -8.29 6.93
CA LYS A 180 -0.42 -8.66 8.00
C LYS A 180 -1.82 -8.90 7.45
N MET A 181 -2.32 -7.98 6.62
CA MET A 181 -3.65 -8.06 6.00
C MET A 181 -3.80 -9.35 5.18
N TYR A 182 -2.78 -9.71 4.41
CA TYR A 182 -2.80 -10.90 3.54
C TYR A 182 -2.20 -12.15 4.20
N LYS A 183 -1.99 -12.17 5.52
CA LYS A 183 -1.45 -13.33 6.26
C LYS A 183 -0.19 -13.92 5.60
N LYS A 184 0.77 -13.06 5.26
CA LYS A 184 2.04 -13.39 4.56
C LYS A 184 1.85 -14.01 3.16
N ARG A 185 0.77 -13.65 2.47
CA ARG A 185 0.50 -14.00 1.06
C ARG A 185 0.13 -12.73 0.28
N PRO A 186 1.05 -11.74 0.24
CA PRO A 186 0.74 -10.43 -0.31
C PRO A 186 0.43 -10.48 -1.81
N ILE A 187 -0.48 -9.61 -2.25
CA ILE A 187 -0.81 -9.49 -3.67
C ILE A 187 -0.01 -8.38 -4.38
N TYR A 188 0.35 -7.31 -3.67
CA TYR A 188 1.40 -6.37 -4.08
C TYR A 188 2.74 -6.89 -3.59
N TRP A 189 3.70 -7.07 -4.47
CA TRP A 189 5.04 -7.54 -4.17
C TRP A 189 5.99 -6.36 -4.15
N LEU A 190 6.79 -6.26 -3.08
CA LEU A 190 7.78 -5.20 -2.92
C LEU A 190 9.13 -5.70 -3.43
N PHE A 191 9.50 -5.24 -4.62
CA PHE A 191 10.85 -5.34 -5.16
C PHE A 191 11.72 -4.32 -4.44
N SER A 192 12.84 -4.77 -3.86
CA SER A 192 13.67 -3.97 -2.96
C SER A 192 15.13 -4.33 -3.14
N SER A 193 16.00 -3.33 -3.29
CA SER A 193 17.45 -3.52 -3.35
C SER A 193 18.07 -3.96 -2.02
N GLY A 194 17.28 -3.96 -0.94
CA GLY A 194 17.67 -4.48 0.36
C GLY A 194 17.63 -3.44 1.46
N LYS A 195 18.67 -3.43 2.32
CA LYS A 195 18.63 -2.66 3.57
C LYS A 195 18.70 -1.15 3.37
N GLY A 196 19.48 -0.68 2.39
CA GLY A 196 19.57 0.75 2.08
C GLY A 196 18.34 1.25 1.33
N ARG A 197 17.59 0.34 0.68
CA ARG A 197 16.37 0.67 -0.07
C ARG A 197 16.64 1.72 -1.13
N ALA A 198 17.82 1.63 -1.75
CA ALA A 198 18.22 2.50 -2.84
C ALA A 198 17.22 2.40 -4.00
N PHE A 199 16.68 1.21 -4.23
CA PHE A 199 15.54 0.97 -5.11
C PHE A 199 14.43 0.21 -4.37
N ASN A 200 13.20 0.64 -4.59
CA ASN A 200 11.99 0.01 -4.11
C ASN A 200 10.87 0.25 -5.12
N ALA A 201 10.12 -0.79 -5.46
CA ALA A 201 8.93 -0.68 -6.30
C ALA A 201 7.89 -1.72 -5.89
N LEU A 202 6.62 -1.33 -5.95
CA LEU A 202 5.50 -2.26 -5.81
C LEU A 202 5.05 -2.76 -7.18
N VAL A 203 4.76 -4.06 -7.25
CA VAL A 203 4.18 -4.71 -8.42
C VAL A 203 2.96 -5.51 -8.00
N TYR A 204 1.82 -5.36 -8.69
CA TYR A 204 0.64 -6.17 -8.40
C TYR A 204 0.71 -7.51 -9.14
N MET A 205 0.70 -8.62 -8.40
CA MET A 205 0.93 -9.95 -8.95
C MET A 205 -0.05 -10.37 -10.05
N HIS A 206 -1.32 -9.90 -10.00
CA HIS A 206 -2.31 -10.32 -11.00
C HIS A 206 -2.04 -9.71 -12.39
N ARG A 207 -1.31 -8.58 -12.41
CA ARG A 207 -0.88 -7.87 -13.62
C ARG A 207 0.58 -8.15 -14.00
N TYR A 208 1.28 -8.98 -13.22
CA TYR A 208 2.66 -9.35 -13.53
C TYR A 208 2.73 -10.10 -14.86
N ASN A 209 3.75 -9.80 -15.66
CA ASN A 209 4.06 -10.52 -16.89
C ASN A 209 5.59 -10.73 -17.02
N LYS A 210 5.99 -11.57 -17.98
CA LYS A 210 7.41 -11.92 -18.18
C LYS A 210 8.29 -10.72 -18.58
N GLU A 211 7.70 -9.64 -19.08
CA GLU A 211 8.41 -8.40 -19.42
C GLU A 211 8.59 -7.46 -18.21
N THR A 212 7.87 -7.66 -17.10
CA THR A 212 7.87 -6.75 -15.94
C THR A 212 9.28 -6.52 -15.38
N LEU A 213 10.12 -7.55 -15.27
CA LEU A 213 11.49 -7.39 -14.75
C LEU A 213 12.40 -6.62 -15.72
N ALA A 214 12.22 -6.84 -17.03
CA ALA A 214 12.98 -6.12 -18.04
C ALA A 214 12.64 -4.63 -18.02
N LEU A 215 11.34 -4.29 -17.96
CA LEU A 215 10.85 -2.91 -17.84
C LEU A 215 11.33 -2.26 -16.54
N MET A 216 11.20 -2.95 -15.40
CA MET A 216 11.70 -2.47 -14.12
C MET A 216 13.19 -2.12 -14.17
N ARG A 217 13.98 -2.93 -14.87
CA ARG A 217 15.40 -2.70 -15.03
C ARG A 217 15.69 -1.48 -15.91
N THR A 218 15.08 -1.40 -17.09
CA THR A 218 15.40 -0.38 -18.08
C THR A 218 14.83 0.99 -17.75
N ASP A 219 13.57 1.02 -17.31
CA ASP A 219 12.77 2.24 -17.23
C ASP A 219 12.83 2.84 -15.83
N TYR A 220 13.24 2.05 -14.83
CA TYR A 220 13.34 2.51 -13.44
C TYR A 220 14.75 2.37 -12.86
N LEU A 221 15.31 1.16 -12.80
CA LEU A 221 16.57 0.93 -12.07
C LEU A 221 17.75 1.69 -12.69
N LEU A 222 17.98 1.51 -14.00
CA LEU A 222 19.08 2.17 -14.72
C LEU A 222 18.86 3.68 -14.83
N GLU A 223 17.61 4.12 -14.97
CA GLU A 223 17.27 5.54 -14.98
C GLU A 223 17.56 6.19 -13.62
N LEU A 224 17.22 5.52 -12.51
CA LEU A 224 17.53 5.99 -11.17
C LEU A 224 19.04 6.05 -10.95
N GLU A 225 19.79 5.02 -11.33
CA GLU A 225 21.25 5.00 -11.24
C GLU A 225 21.86 6.22 -11.96
N GLY A 226 21.45 6.46 -13.22
CA GLY A 226 21.92 7.61 -14.00
C GLY A 226 21.57 8.96 -13.38
N LYS A 227 20.36 9.11 -12.83
CA LYS A 227 19.94 10.33 -12.10
C LYS A 227 20.77 10.56 -10.83
N LEU A 228 21.04 9.50 -10.06
CA LEU A 228 21.85 9.59 -8.85
C LEU A 228 23.32 9.88 -9.16
N ASP A 229 23.90 9.26 -10.19
CA ASP A 229 25.25 9.54 -10.67
C ASP A 229 25.37 11.00 -11.12
N ALA A 230 24.46 11.48 -11.95
CA ALA A 230 24.44 12.88 -12.38
C ALA A 230 24.35 13.85 -11.19
N LYS A 231 23.49 13.56 -10.21
CA LYS A 231 23.37 14.33 -8.97
C LYS A 231 24.67 14.31 -8.17
N ARG A 232 25.34 13.15 -8.08
CA ARG A 232 26.63 13.01 -7.38
C ARG A 232 27.73 13.83 -8.04
N GLU A 233 27.81 13.84 -9.37
CA GLU A 233 28.82 14.60 -10.12
C GLU A 233 28.59 16.12 -10.09
N MET A 234 27.35 16.56 -9.87
CA MET A 234 27.03 17.99 -9.67
C MET A 234 27.54 18.54 -8.33
N ILE A 235 27.82 17.68 -7.35
CA ILE A 235 28.35 18.08 -6.04
C ILE A 235 29.86 18.34 -6.16
N LYS A 236 30.21 19.63 -6.27
CA LYS A 236 31.60 20.09 -6.50
C LYS A 236 32.46 20.15 -5.24
N SER A 237 31.84 20.25 -4.08
CA SER A 237 32.53 20.43 -2.80
C SER A 237 32.66 19.08 -2.08
N ASP A 238 33.87 18.75 -1.62
CA ASP A 238 34.16 17.51 -0.89
C ASP A 238 34.25 17.75 0.63
N ILE A 239 33.56 18.77 1.16
CA ILE A 239 33.56 19.09 2.59
C ILE A 239 32.14 19.22 3.18
N GLY A 240 32.00 18.95 4.47
CA GLY A 240 30.76 19.17 5.22
C GLY A 240 29.58 18.33 4.72
N LYS A 241 28.42 18.98 4.53
CA LYS A 241 27.19 18.32 4.07
C LYS A 241 27.32 17.76 2.65
N ASP A 242 28.09 18.42 1.79
CA ASP A 242 28.28 18.00 0.40
C ASP A 242 29.06 16.68 0.32
N ALA A 243 30.10 16.52 1.16
CA ALA A 243 30.81 15.25 1.31
C ALA A 243 29.90 14.12 1.81
N GLN A 244 29.01 14.42 2.77
CA GLN A 244 28.06 13.45 3.32
C GLN A 244 27.04 13.00 2.28
N GLU A 245 26.50 13.94 1.50
CA GLU A 245 25.55 13.62 0.42
C GLU A 245 26.23 12.84 -0.71
N LYS A 246 27.45 13.23 -1.11
CA LYS A 246 28.23 12.49 -2.11
C LYS A 246 28.49 11.05 -1.67
N ALA A 247 28.81 10.84 -0.39
CA ALA A 247 28.96 9.50 0.19
C ALA A 247 27.63 8.73 0.29
N ARG A 248 26.51 9.41 0.58
CA ARG A 248 25.17 8.80 0.57
C ARG A 248 24.80 8.30 -0.83
N LEU A 249 24.93 9.17 -1.84
CA LEU A 249 24.64 8.84 -3.23
C LEU A 249 25.55 7.70 -3.73
N GLY A 250 26.85 7.74 -3.40
CA GLY A 250 27.78 6.65 -3.73
C GLY A 250 27.32 5.29 -3.21
N LYS A 251 26.89 5.22 -1.94
CA LYS A 251 26.34 3.97 -1.36
C LYS A 251 25.05 3.52 -2.01
N MET A 252 24.17 4.46 -2.38
CA MET A 252 22.95 4.11 -3.10
C MET A 252 23.28 3.50 -4.46
N ILE A 253 24.19 4.13 -5.22
CA ILE A 253 24.62 3.65 -6.54
C ILE A 253 25.28 2.27 -6.43
N GLU A 254 26.17 2.06 -5.46
CA GLU A 254 26.77 0.73 -5.21
C GLU A 254 25.70 -0.35 -4.92
N GLU A 255 24.66 -0.02 -4.16
CA GLU A 255 23.54 -0.94 -3.89
C GLU A 255 22.69 -1.19 -5.16
N LEU A 256 22.44 -0.16 -5.97
CA LEU A 256 21.73 -0.29 -7.25
C LEU A 256 22.47 -1.20 -8.23
N MET A 257 23.80 -1.02 -8.36
CA MET A 257 24.62 -1.85 -9.25
C MET A 257 24.61 -3.32 -8.83
N ALA A 258 24.68 -3.59 -7.52
CA ALA A 258 24.59 -4.95 -6.99
C ALA A 258 23.20 -5.56 -7.25
N TYR A 259 22.14 -4.76 -7.13
CA TYR A 259 20.79 -5.20 -7.43
C TYR A 259 20.56 -5.41 -8.94
N ASP A 260 21.14 -4.58 -9.80
CA ASP A 260 21.05 -4.69 -11.27
C ASP A 260 21.57 -6.04 -11.75
N GLU A 261 22.66 -6.55 -11.17
CA GLU A 261 23.21 -7.85 -11.54
C GLU A 261 22.19 -8.98 -11.28
N VAL A 262 21.52 -8.96 -10.12
CA VAL A 262 20.49 -9.95 -9.77
C VAL A 262 19.26 -9.77 -10.65
N LEU A 263 18.80 -8.54 -10.83
CA LEU A 263 17.61 -8.22 -11.62
C LEU A 263 17.80 -8.58 -13.09
N LYS A 264 18.97 -8.29 -13.66
CA LYS A 264 19.32 -8.65 -15.04
C LYS A 264 19.26 -10.16 -15.25
N ASN A 265 19.94 -10.93 -14.38
CA ASN A 265 19.96 -12.38 -14.50
C ASN A 265 18.54 -12.97 -14.46
N LYS A 266 17.69 -12.43 -13.58
CA LYS A 266 16.28 -12.85 -13.46
C LYS A 266 15.38 -12.35 -14.59
N ALA A 267 15.65 -11.18 -15.16
CA ALA A 267 14.94 -10.68 -16.33
C ALA A 267 15.22 -11.56 -17.56
N ASP A 268 16.45 -12.05 -17.72
CA ASP A 268 16.84 -12.96 -18.80
C ASP A 268 16.18 -14.36 -18.68
N GLU A 269 15.63 -14.72 -17.50
CA GLU A 269 14.87 -15.96 -17.29
C GLU A 269 13.42 -15.86 -17.82
N TYR A 270 12.91 -14.66 -18.11
CA TYR A 270 11.50 -14.42 -18.52
C TYR A 270 10.49 -15.15 -17.62
N ILE A 271 10.65 -15.00 -16.31
CA ILE A 271 9.85 -15.70 -15.31
C ILE A 271 8.36 -15.43 -15.57
N GLU A 272 7.59 -16.50 -15.73
CA GLU A 272 6.14 -16.47 -15.70
C GLU A 272 5.63 -17.01 -14.35
N ILE A 273 4.45 -16.54 -13.95
CA ILE A 273 3.77 -17.01 -12.74
C ILE A 273 2.42 -17.62 -13.13
N ASP A 274 1.96 -18.55 -12.31
CA ASP A 274 0.62 -19.13 -12.41
C ASP A 274 -0.11 -18.86 -11.08
N LEU A 275 -1.21 -18.11 -11.10
CA LEU A 275 -1.93 -17.77 -9.87
C LEU A 275 -2.44 -19.02 -9.13
N ASP A 276 -2.66 -20.14 -9.84
CA ASP A 276 -3.11 -21.41 -9.25
C ASP A 276 -2.00 -22.11 -8.43
N ASP A 277 -0.71 -21.82 -8.70
CA ASP A 277 0.41 -22.26 -7.85
C ASP A 277 0.36 -21.61 -6.44
N GLY A 278 -0.40 -20.52 -6.32
CA GLY A 278 -0.54 -19.74 -5.10
C GLY A 278 0.63 -18.80 -4.83
N VAL A 279 0.40 -17.82 -3.95
CA VAL A 279 1.34 -16.71 -3.72
C VAL A 279 2.73 -17.20 -3.30
N VAL A 280 2.83 -18.14 -2.36
CA VAL A 280 4.12 -18.55 -1.79
C VAL A 280 5.05 -19.17 -2.84
N VAL A 281 4.51 -20.01 -3.73
CA VAL A 281 5.28 -20.69 -4.77
C VAL A 281 5.76 -19.68 -5.80
N ASN A 282 4.88 -18.79 -6.26
CA ASN A 282 5.26 -17.75 -7.21
C ASN A 282 6.25 -16.75 -6.64
N TYR A 283 6.04 -16.30 -5.40
CA TYR A 283 6.91 -15.34 -4.73
C TYR A 283 8.35 -15.86 -4.59
N ALA A 284 8.52 -17.17 -4.34
CA ALA A 284 9.83 -17.80 -4.24
C ALA A 284 10.64 -17.75 -5.55
N ARG A 285 9.98 -17.61 -6.71
CA ARG A 285 10.67 -17.47 -8.01
C ARG A 285 11.49 -16.16 -8.10
N PHE A 286 11.14 -15.17 -7.29
CA PHE A 286 11.77 -13.84 -7.24
C PHE A 286 12.77 -13.69 -6.08
N GLU A 287 13.25 -14.80 -5.52
CA GLU A 287 14.26 -14.78 -4.46
C GLU A 287 15.45 -13.88 -4.84
N GLY A 288 15.83 -12.99 -3.91
CA GLY A 288 16.88 -12.00 -4.12
C GLY A 288 16.40 -10.66 -4.69
N LEU A 289 15.20 -10.59 -5.27
CA LEU A 289 14.62 -9.35 -5.81
C LEU A 289 13.55 -8.72 -4.92
N VAL A 290 12.79 -9.54 -4.20
CA VAL A 290 11.65 -9.10 -3.38
C VAL A 290 11.94 -9.18 -1.89
N GLU A 291 11.28 -8.35 -1.09
CA GLU A 291 11.34 -8.37 0.37
C GLU A 291 10.89 -9.73 0.94
N LYS A 292 11.35 -10.11 2.13
CA LYS A 292 10.98 -11.40 2.72
C LYS A 292 9.56 -11.36 3.33
N ILE A 293 8.79 -12.43 3.16
CA ILE A 293 7.40 -12.59 3.66
C ILE A 293 7.29 -13.56 4.82
#